data_AF-A0A954J5L1-F1
#
_entry.id   AF-A0A954J5L1-F1
#
_cell.length_a   1.000
_cell.length_b   1.000
_cell.length_c   1.000
_cell.angle_alpha   90.00
_cell.angle_beta   90.00
_cell.angle_gamma   90.00
#
_symmetry.space_group_name_H-M   'P 1'
#
loop_
_entity.id
_entity.type
_entity.pdbx_description
1 polymer ?
#
loop_
_entity_poly.entity_id
_entity_poly.type
_entity_poly.pdbx_seq_one_letter_code
_entity_poly.pdbx_strand_id
1 'polypeptide(L)'
;MAPFFRWFSRRSAATSSPADTAITRPDVLEQARALARAGKTMEASSLYWKVKRKQHTVASLLEHADLLFELGDDFGAAAKASDALQLEPGNSHALSIQARIRAHDGEDR
;
A
#
# COMPACT_ATOMS: atom_id res chain seq x y z
N MET A 1 -51.33 -38.96 23.46
CA MET A 1 -49.86 -39.11 23.55
C MET A 1 -49.31 -39.18 22.14
N ALA A 2 -48.65 -38.11 21.69
CA ALA A 2 -47.93 -38.01 20.42
C ALA A 2 -46.73 -37.06 20.61
N PRO A 3 -45.55 -37.33 20.03
CA PRO A 3 -44.31 -36.62 20.33
C PRO A 3 -44.10 -35.41 19.41
N PHE A 4 -43.64 -34.28 19.97
CA PHE A 4 -43.14 -33.16 19.17
C PHE A 4 -41.61 -33.06 19.30
N PHE A 5 -40.95 -33.40 18.20
CA PHE A 5 -39.53 -33.19 17.94
C PHE A 5 -39.18 -31.70 18.04
N ARG A 6 -38.27 -31.32 18.95
CA ARG A 6 -37.64 -30.00 18.96
C ARG A 6 -36.32 -30.08 18.19
N TRP A 7 -36.40 -29.65 16.93
CA TRP A 7 -35.28 -29.35 16.04
C TRP A 7 -34.58 -28.06 16.50
N PHE A 8 -33.47 -28.18 17.23
CA PHE A 8 -32.60 -27.02 17.52
C PHE A 8 -31.59 -26.86 16.39
N SER A 9 -31.97 -26.03 15.42
CA SER A 9 -31.07 -25.53 14.38
C SER A 9 -30.01 -24.62 14.98
N ARG A 10 -28.76 -24.88 14.56
CA ARG A 10 -27.62 -23.97 14.68
C ARG A 10 -28.02 -22.55 14.33
N ARG A 11 -27.70 -21.60 15.20
CA ARG A 11 -27.29 -20.26 14.79
C ARG A 11 -25.98 -19.91 15.47
N SER A 12 -24.94 -20.02 14.66
CA SER A 12 -23.60 -19.54 14.92
C SER A 12 -23.59 -18.04 15.19
N ALA A 13 -22.72 -17.66 16.13
CA ALA A 13 -21.88 -16.46 16.14
C ALA A 13 -22.51 -15.11 15.79
N ALA A 14 -22.68 -14.28 16.82
CA ALA A 14 -22.47 -12.84 16.70
C ALA A 14 -21.91 -12.32 18.04
N THR A 15 -20.76 -12.83 18.46
CA THR A 15 -19.89 -12.06 19.35
C THR A 15 -19.25 -10.99 18.47
N SER A 16 -19.86 -9.80 18.48
CA SER A 16 -19.37 -8.61 17.78
C SER A 16 -17.90 -8.41 18.10
N SER A 17 -17.08 -8.64 17.08
CA SER A 17 -15.64 -8.46 17.09
C SER A 17 -15.32 -7.00 17.44
N PRO A 18 -14.44 -6.71 18.41
CA PRO A 18 -13.95 -5.35 18.65
C PRO A 18 -12.93 -4.91 17.58
N ALA A 19 -13.31 -5.04 16.31
CA ALA A 19 -12.51 -4.62 15.15
C ALA A 19 -12.77 -3.17 14.74
N ASP A 20 -13.51 -2.42 15.55
CA ASP A 20 -13.94 -1.04 15.30
C ASP A 20 -13.24 -0.03 16.22
N THR A 21 -11.99 -0.32 16.61
CA THR A 21 -11.11 0.75 17.07
C THR A 21 -10.39 1.30 15.85
N ALA A 22 -10.74 2.53 15.52
CA ALA A 22 -9.98 3.41 14.67
C ALA A 22 -8.49 3.37 15.05
N ILE A 23 -7.72 2.51 14.39
CA ILE A 23 -6.26 2.53 14.46
C ILE A 23 -5.83 3.73 13.63
N THR A 24 -5.73 4.86 14.30
CA THR A 24 -5.12 6.08 13.78
C THR A 24 -3.71 5.75 13.30
N ARG A 25 -3.34 6.37 12.18
CA ARG A 25 -2.34 5.95 11.20
C ARG A 25 -0.84 5.83 11.62
N PRO A 26 -0.34 6.29 12.80
CA PRO A 26 1.05 6.03 13.22
C PRO A 26 1.31 4.67 13.91
N ASP A 27 0.27 4.02 14.46
CA ASP A 27 0.43 2.89 15.38
C ASP A 27 0.92 1.60 14.69
N VAL A 28 0.46 1.35 13.47
CA VAL A 28 0.82 0.14 12.69
C VAL A 28 2.29 0.18 12.24
N LEU A 29 2.84 1.36 11.98
CA LEU A 29 4.25 1.54 11.61
C LEU A 29 5.15 1.42 12.83
N GLU A 30 4.77 2.02 13.96
CA GLU A 30 5.40 1.84 15.27
C GLU A 30 5.41 0.35 15.67
N GLN A 31 4.29 -0.36 15.48
CA GLN A 31 4.17 -1.77 15.75
C GLN A 31 5.07 -2.63 14.84
N ALA A 32 5.16 -2.31 13.55
CA ALA A 32 6.09 -2.98 12.62
C ALA A 32 7.57 -2.77 13.04
N ARG A 33 7.92 -1.58 13.53
CA ARG A 33 9.26 -1.26 14.04
C ARG A 33 9.57 -2.00 15.35
N ALA A 34 8.61 -2.07 16.27
CA ALA A 34 8.74 -2.81 17.51
C ALA A 34 8.97 -4.32 17.24
N LEU A 35 8.23 -4.90 16.28
CA LEU A 35 8.39 -6.30 15.87
C LEU A 35 9.74 -6.56 15.18
N ALA A 36 10.25 -5.61 14.39
CA ALA A 36 11.57 -5.70 13.80
C ALA A 36 12.68 -5.68 14.88
N ARG A 37 12.56 -4.82 15.90
CA ARG A 37 13.48 -4.80 17.05
C ARG A 37 13.44 -6.09 17.89
N ALA A 38 12.27 -6.74 17.93
CA ALA A 38 12.08 -8.02 18.59
C ALA A 38 12.55 -9.24 17.75
N GLY A 39 13.14 -9.02 16.57
CA GLY A 39 13.62 -10.09 15.69
C GLY A 39 12.51 -10.84 14.93
N LYS A 40 11.26 -10.37 14.98
CA LYS A 40 10.11 -10.98 14.30
C LYS A 40 9.96 -10.45 12.88
N THR A 41 10.95 -10.74 12.05
CA THR A 41 11.12 -10.17 10.70
C THR A 41 9.95 -10.45 9.77
N MET A 42 9.29 -11.61 9.90
CA MET A 42 8.17 -12.02 9.02
C MET A 42 6.86 -11.28 9.34
N GLU A 43 6.59 -11.00 10.61
CA GLU A 43 5.41 -10.23 11.03
C GLU A 43 5.62 -8.74 10.73
N ALA A 44 6.83 -8.24 10.97
CA ALA A 44 7.23 -6.88 10.61
C ALA A 44 7.09 -6.65 9.10
N SER A 45 7.57 -7.56 8.25
CA SER A 45 7.48 -7.42 6.80
C SER A 45 6.04 -7.44 6.29
N SER A 46 5.18 -8.28 6.87
CA SER A 46 3.74 -8.32 6.54
C SER A 46 3.03 -7.01 6.90
N LEU A 47 3.36 -6.41 8.05
CA LEU A 47 2.82 -5.12 8.45
C LEU A 47 3.36 -3.97 7.60
N TYR A 48 4.66 -3.97 7.28
CA TYR A 48 5.24 -3.05 6.32
C TYR A 48 4.54 -3.14 4.97
N TRP A 49 4.22 -4.34 4.50
CA TRP A 49 3.52 -4.54 3.23
C TRP A 49 2.07 -4.03 3.28
N LYS A 50 1.39 -4.17 4.43
CA LYS A 50 0.06 -3.58 4.68
C LYS A 50 0.09 -2.05 4.71
N VAL A 51 1.13 -1.44 5.29
CA VAL A 51 1.30 0.02 5.30
C VAL A 51 1.67 0.52 3.91
N LYS A 52 2.60 -0.14 3.23
CA LYS A 52 3.08 0.24 1.89
C LYS A 52 1.98 0.13 0.83
N ARG A 53 1.10 -0.88 0.90
CA ARG A 53 -0.10 -0.96 0.05
C ARG A 53 -1.15 0.11 0.36
N LYS A 54 -1.14 0.71 1.55
CA LYS A 54 -2.07 1.78 1.94
C LYS A 54 -1.53 3.20 1.71
N GLN A 55 -0.22 3.36 1.50
CA GLN A 55 0.42 4.65 1.20
C GLN A 55 0.84 4.75 -0.27
N HIS A 56 -0.03 4.35 -1.20
CA HIS A 56 0.02 4.83 -2.59
C HIS A 56 -0.47 6.29 -2.60
N THR A 57 0.34 7.18 -2.04
CA THR A 57 0.10 8.62 -2.17
C THR A 57 0.83 9.10 -3.41
N VAL A 58 0.35 10.19 -4.02
CA VAL A 58 1.02 10.82 -5.15
C VAL A 58 2.48 11.11 -4.79
N ALA A 59 2.75 11.62 -3.58
CA ALA A 59 4.09 11.90 -3.09
C ALA A 59 5.01 10.66 -3.07
N SER A 60 4.56 9.52 -2.53
CA SER A 60 5.40 8.32 -2.45
C SER A 60 5.67 7.69 -3.82
N LEU A 61 4.74 7.86 -4.78
CA LEU A 61 4.92 7.42 -6.16
C LEU A 61 5.91 8.32 -6.90
N LEU A 62 5.86 9.64 -6.66
CA LEU A 62 6.80 10.61 -7.23
C LEU A 62 8.22 10.39 -6.71
N GLU A 63 8.40 10.28 -5.39
CA GLU A 63 9.71 10.02 -4.79
C GLU A 63 10.33 8.71 -5.31
N HIS A 64 9.50 7.69 -5.51
CA HIS A 64 9.96 6.42 -6.06
C HIS A 64 10.29 6.53 -7.55
N ALA A 65 9.53 7.33 -8.32
CA ALA A 65 9.82 7.57 -9.73
C ALA A 65 11.15 8.31 -9.90
N ASP A 66 11.45 9.32 -9.08
CA ASP A 66 12.73 10.02 -9.09
C ASP A 66 13.90 9.09 -8.77
N LEU A 67 13.78 8.27 -7.71
CA LEU A 67 14.81 7.29 -7.35
C LEU A 67 15.09 6.28 -8.46
N LEU A 68 14.06 5.80 -9.16
CA LEU A 68 14.23 4.87 -10.28
C LEU A 68 14.92 5.55 -11.46
N PHE A 69 14.59 6.81 -11.75
CA PHE A 69 15.24 7.58 -12.80
C PHE A 69 16.72 7.83 -12.48
N GLU A 70 17.06 8.16 -11.22
CA GLU A 70 18.46 8.31 -10.79
C GLU A 70 19.26 7.01 -10.87
N LEU A 71 18.60 5.86 -10.72
CA LEU A 71 19.20 4.53 -10.87
C LEU A 71 19.29 4.09 -12.35
N GLY A 72 18.80 4.88 -13.29
CA GLY A 72 18.74 4.56 -14.73
C GLY A 72 17.63 3.58 -15.10
N ASP A 73 16.70 3.28 -14.19
CA ASP A 73 15.50 2.48 -14.49
C ASP A 73 14.36 3.38 -14.99
N ASP A 74 14.53 3.87 -16.22
CA ASP A 74 13.59 4.77 -16.88
C ASP A 74 12.18 4.16 -17.03
N PHE A 75 12.10 2.84 -17.25
CA PHE A 75 10.83 2.11 -17.36
C PHE A 75 10.10 2.06 -16.01
N GLY A 76 10.82 1.73 -14.94
CA GLY A 76 10.28 1.74 -13.58
C GLY A 76 9.82 3.14 -13.17
N ALA A 77 10.63 4.16 -13.47
CA ALA A 77 10.32 5.56 -13.20
C ALA A 77 9.05 6.01 -13.93
N ALA A 78 8.93 5.70 -15.22
CA ALA A 78 7.76 6.05 -16.03
C ALA A 78 6.48 5.37 -15.52
N ALA A 79 6.57 4.12 -15.07
CA ALA A 79 5.44 3.40 -14.48
C ALA A 79 4.96 4.08 -13.19
N LYS A 80 5.89 4.47 -12.30
CA LYS A 80 5.54 5.15 -11.04
C LYS A 80 4.98 6.56 -11.26
N ALA A 81 5.55 7.33 -12.20
CA ALA A 81 4.99 8.63 -12.59
C ALA A 81 3.59 8.49 -13.21
N SER A 82 3.35 7.42 -13.98
CA SER A 82 2.03 7.13 -14.54
C SER A 82 1.01 6.77 -13.46
N ASP A 83 1.40 5.95 -12.47
CA ASP A 83 0.56 5.67 -11.29
C ASP A 83 0.21 6.96 -10.54
N ALA A 84 1.17 7.90 -10.41
CA ALA A 84 0.95 9.20 -9.78
C ALA A 84 -0.05 10.06 -10.58
N LEU A 85 0.05 10.08 -11.91
CA LEU A 85 -0.90 10.79 -12.79
C LEU A 85 -2.29 10.17 -12.81
N GLN A 86 -2.42 8.86 -12.58
CA GLN A 86 -3.75 8.25 -12.42
C GLN A 86 -4.45 8.73 -11.15
N LEU A 87 -3.69 9.02 -10.09
CA LEU A 87 -4.22 9.58 -8.85
C LEU A 87 -4.44 11.10 -8.95
N GLU A 88 -3.53 11.82 -9.61
CA GLU A 88 -3.60 13.26 -9.82
C GLU A 88 -3.17 13.62 -11.26
N PRO A 89 -4.12 13.67 -12.22
CA PRO A 89 -3.82 13.85 -13.65
C PRO A 89 -3.12 15.17 -14.01
N GLY A 90 -3.18 16.16 -13.12
CA GLY A 90 -2.57 17.48 -13.29
C GLY A 90 -1.27 17.65 -12.50
N ASN A 91 -0.73 16.59 -11.89
CA ASN A 91 0.45 16.71 -11.04
C ASN A 91 1.66 17.14 -11.89
N SER A 92 2.09 18.37 -11.71
CA SER A 92 3.20 18.95 -12.48
C SER A 92 4.50 18.19 -12.28
N HIS A 93 4.74 17.64 -11.09
CA HIS A 93 5.95 16.90 -10.80
C HIS A 93 6.01 15.57 -11.58
N ALA A 94 4.89 14.83 -11.64
CA ALA A 94 4.83 13.59 -12.42
C ALA A 94 5.02 13.85 -13.92
N LEU A 95 4.45 14.94 -14.44
CA LEU A 95 4.65 15.37 -15.83
C LEU A 95 6.11 15.75 -16.09
N SER A 96 6.76 16.45 -15.15
CA SER A 96 8.18 16.79 -15.25
C SER A 96 9.07 15.54 -15.29
N ILE A 97 8.79 14.52 -14.47
CA ILE A 97 9.52 13.25 -14.49
C ILE A 97 9.36 12.56 -15.85
N GLN A 98 8.13 12.48 -16.39
CA GLN A 98 7.92 11.92 -17.73
C GLN A 98 8.65 12.69 -18.83
N ALA A 99 8.70 14.03 -18.74
CA ALA A 99 9.43 14.85 -19.69
C ALA A 99 10.94 14.58 -19.63
N ARG A 100 11.52 14.44 -18.43
CA ARG A 100 12.93 14.08 -18.24
C ARG A 100 13.26 12.71 -18.81
N ILE A 101 12.43 11.70 -18.54
CA ILE A 101 12.59 10.35 -19.07
C ILE A 101 12.59 10.35 -20.61
N ARG A 102 11.66 11.09 -21.23
CA ARG A 102 11.59 11.20 -22.70
C ARG A 102 12.77 11.95 -23.31
N ALA A 103 13.31 12.93 -22.61
CA ALA A 103 14.51 13.63 -23.04
C ALA A 103 15.72 12.69 -22.98
N HIS A 104 15.85 11.90 -21.90
CA HIS A 104 16.90 10.91 -21.73
C HIS A 104 16.88 9.83 -22.83
N ASP A 105 15.72 9.21 -23.10
CA ASP A 105 15.56 8.20 -24.18
C ASP A 105 15.72 8.80 -25.60
N GLY A 106 15.55 10.12 -25.73
CA GLY A 106 15.71 10.85 -26.99
C GLY A 106 17.15 11.26 -27.30
N GLU A 107 18.00 11.41 -26.28
CA GLU A 107 19.43 11.76 -26.43
C GLU A 107 20.30 10.56 -26.84
N ASP A 108 19.83 9.33 -26.60
CA ASP A 108 20.51 8.08 -26.99
C ASP A 108 20.22 7.61 -28.44
N ARG A 109 19.65 8.47 -29.31
CA ARG A 109 19.34 8.16 -30.73
C ARG A 109 20.17 8.98 -31.72
#